data_AF-A0AA40BHS9-F1
#
_entry.id   AF-A0AA40BHS9-F1
#
_cell.length_a   1.000
_cell.length_b   1.000
_cell.length_c   1.000
_cell.angle_alpha   90.00
_cell.angle_beta   90.00
_cell.angle_gamma   90.00
#
_symmetry.space_group_name_H-M   'P 1'
#
loop_
_entity.id
_entity.type
_entity.pdbx_description
1 polymer ?
#
loop_
_entity_poly.entity_id
_entity_poly.type
_entity_poly.pdbx_seq_one_letter_code
_entity_poly.pdbx_strand_id
1 'polypeptide(L)'
;MPGTIHEAVVRNFEHLVTQQLDIIKQSNDQVAADFARGVSVVGSPKIESDGGSHYPDGSFAHEDAEVECVILEVSHSQQRQDMPFLIDDYILGSNGRTQVVIGVDLEYREEKGKEARVTVWRPRYIEEDG
;
A
#
# COMPACT_ATOMS: atom_id res chain seq x y z
N MET A 1 -17.20 -10.00 -2.64
CA MET A 1 -17.31 -9.11 -1.46
C MET A 1 -16.11 -9.36 -0.57
N PRO A 2 -15.51 -8.30 0.02
CA PRO A 2 -14.56 -8.47 1.11
C PRO A 2 -15.20 -9.34 2.19
N GLY A 3 -14.46 -10.34 2.68
CA GLY A 3 -14.91 -11.25 3.74
C GLY A 3 -14.05 -11.09 4.99
N THR A 4 -14.38 -11.83 6.06
CA THR A 4 -13.65 -11.77 7.34
C THR A 4 -12.14 -12.01 7.19
N ILE A 5 -11.74 -12.87 6.25
CA ILE A 5 -10.32 -13.13 5.96
C ILE A 5 -9.65 -11.90 5.33
N HIS A 6 -10.32 -11.21 4.40
CA HIS A 6 -9.82 -9.99 3.77
C HIS A 6 -9.53 -8.92 4.82
N GLU A 7 -10.52 -8.61 5.65
CA GLU A 7 -10.36 -7.62 6.73
C GLU A 7 -9.28 -8.03 7.74
N ALA A 8 -9.18 -9.33 8.05
CA ALA A 8 -8.14 -9.83 8.92
C ALA A 8 -6.74 -9.66 8.32
N VAL A 9 -6.57 -9.87 7.01
CA VAL A 9 -5.27 -9.64 6.35
C VAL A 9 -4.90 -8.16 6.39
N VAL A 10 -5.83 -7.27 6.03
CA VAL A 10 -5.59 -5.81 6.08
C VAL A 10 -5.15 -5.38 7.48
N ARG A 11 -5.93 -5.72 8.51
CA ARG A 11 -5.62 -5.32 9.90
C ARG A 11 -4.30 -5.89 10.40
N ASN A 12 -3.99 -7.14 10.09
CA ASN A 12 -2.72 -7.75 10.48
C ASN A 12 -1.55 -7.12 9.73
N PHE A 13 -1.71 -6.76 8.46
CA PHE A 13 -0.69 -6.07 7.68
C PHE A 13 -0.37 -4.70 8.30
N GLU A 14 -1.39 -3.87 8.55
CA GLU A 14 -1.23 -2.58 9.21
C GLU A 14 -0.57 -2.70 10.59
N HIS A 15 -0.97 -3.72 11.37
CA HIS A 15 -0.37 -4.00 12.66
C HIS A 15 1.12 -4.33 12.55
N LEU A 16 1.50 -5.22 11.64
CA LEU A 16 2.89 -5.63 11.45
C LEU A 16 3.77 -4.47 10.96
N VAL A 17 3.27 -3.64 10.04
CA VAL A 17 3.98 -2.43 9.59
C VAL A 17 4.17 -1.46 10.75
N THR A 18 3.12 -1.23 11.55
CA THR A 18 3.20 -0.35 12.73
C THR A 18 4.21 -0.86 13.76
N GLN A 19 4.20 -2.16 14.05
CA GLN A 19 5.19 -2.78 14.94
C GLN A 19 6.62 -2.60 14.42
N GLN A 20 6.83 -2.77 13.11
CA GLN A 20 8.15 -2.58 12.50
C GLN A 20 8.60 -1.11 12.55
N LEU A 21 7.68 -0.17 12.33
CA LEU A 21 7.95 1.27 12.52
C LEU A 21 8.32 1.56 13.97
N ASP A 22 7.62 1.00 14.96
CA ASP A 22 7.93 1.21 16.37
C ASP A 22 9.31 0.69 16.78
N ILE A 23 9.76 -0.40 16.17
CA ILE A 23 11.14 -0.90 16.32
C ILE A 23 12.13 0.10 15.70
N ILE A 24 11.87 0.63 14.50
CA ILE A 24 12.76 1.59 13.83
C ILE A 24 12.84 2.91 14.61
N LYS A 25 11.72 3.41 15.15
CA LYS A 25 11.65 4.62 15.99
C LYS A 25 12.56 4.54 17.23
N GLN A 26 12.90 3.33 17.67
CA GLN A 26 13.75 3.05 18.84
C GLN A 26 15.19 2.64 18.46
N SER A 27 15.51 2.61 17.16
CA SER A 27 16.83 2.20 16.69
C SER A 27 17.90 3.29 16.93
N ASN A 28 19.17 2.88 16.90
CA ASN A 28 20.31 3.82 17.02
C ASN A 28 20.57 4.63 15.73
N ASP A 29 19.89 4.31 14.63
CA ASP A 29 19.94 5.10 13.41
C ASP A 29 18.95 6.26 13.55
N GLN A 30 19.46 7.43 13.95
CA GLN A 30 18.62 8.59 14.22
C GLN A 30 17.87 9.06 12.96
N VAL A 31 18.47 8.94 11.77
CA VAL A 31 17.83 9.35 10.51
C VAL A 31 16.64 8.45 10.22
N ALA A 32 16.82 7.13 10.32
CA ALA A 32 15.72 6.18 10.13
C ALA A 32 14.65 6.32 11.22
N ALA A 33 15.07 6.56 12.47
CA ALA A 33 14.17 6.71 13.60
C ALA A 33 13.31 7.97 13.49
N ASP A 34 13.89 9.12 13.09
CA ASP A 34 13.16 10.37 12.87
C ASP A 34 12.14 10.22 11.75
N PHE A 35 12.55 9.65 10.60
CA PHE A 35 11.64 9.37 9.50
C PHE A 35 10.48 8.45 9.91
N ALA A 36 10.77 7.37 10.65
CA ALA A 36 9.72 6.43 11.09
C ALA A 36 8.72 7.06 12.08
N ARG A 37 9.10 8.12 12.82
CA ARG A 37 8.18 8.83 13.72
C ARG A 37 7.15 9.65 12.96
N GLY A 38 7.49 10.16 11.78
CA GLY A 38 6.56 10.89 10.92
C GLY A 38 5.58 9.99 10.17
N VAL A 39 5.78 8.67 10.14
CA VAL A 39 4.88 7.74 9.42
C VAL A 39 3.69 7.32 10.29
N SER A 40 2.48 7.43 9.74
CA SER A 40 1.23 7.03 10.38
C SER A 40 0.37 6.14 9.47
N VAL A 41 -0.48 5.31 10.09
CA VAL A 41 -1.55 4.57 9.41
C VAL A 41 -2.71 5.52 9.17
N VAL A 42 -3.17 5.58 7.91
CA VAL A 42 -4.32 6.40 7.51
C VAL A 42 -5.57 5.52 7.32
N GLY A 43 -5.41 4.27 6.89
CA GLY A 43 -6.50 3.30 6.67
C GLY A 43 -7.02 3.34 5.23
N SER A 44 -8.33 3.55 5.05
CA SER A 44 -8.98 3.52 3.72
C SER A 44 -9.48 4.90 3.26
N PRO A 45 -8.59 5.90 3.08
CA PRO A 45 -9.00 7.23 2.66
C PRO A 45 -9.58 7.23 1.25
N LYS A 46 -10.42 8.21 0.94
CA LYS A 46 -10.82 8.44 -0.44
C LYS A 46 -9.66 9.09 -1.20
N ILE A 47 -9.15 8.43 -2.23
CA ILE A 47 -8.11 8.96 -3.12
C ILE A 47 -8.78 9.33 -4.45
N GLU A 48 -8.52 10.55 -4.91
CA GLU A 48 -8.98 11.03 -6.21
C GLU A 48 -7.83 10.96 -7.21
N SER A 49 -8.12 10.42 -8.39
CA SER A 49 -7.20 10.33 -9.53
C SER A 49 -7.92 10.76 -10.81
N ASP A 50 -7.16 10.88 -11.89
CA ASP A 50 -7.70 11.11 -13.22
C ASP A 50 -8.57 9.92 -13.70
N GLY A 51 -8.33 8.71 -13.19
CA GLY A 51 -9.11 7.50 -13.48
C GLY A 51 -10.38 7.34 -12.64
N GLY A 52 -10.51 8.08 -11.52
CA GLY A 52 -11.71 8.10 -10.69
C GLY A 52 -11.43 8.22 -9.19
N SER A 53 -12.45 7.94 -8.38
CA SER A 53 -12.29 7.87 -6.93
C SER A 53 -12.02 6.43 -6.50
N HIS A 54 -10.99 6.23 -5.68
CA HIS A 54 -10.60 4.94 -5.14
C HIS A 54 -10.57 4.95 -3.61
N TYR A 55 -10.76 3.77 -3.00
CA TYR A 55 -10.68 3.56 -1.56
C TYR A 55 -9.78 2.37 -1.33
N PRO A 56 -8.49 2.59 -1.02
CA PRO A 56 -7.57 1.49 -0.82
C PRO A 56 -7.93 0.72 0.44
N ASP A 57 -7.54 -0.54 0.48
CA ASP A 57 -7.74 -1.38 1.66
C ASP A 57 -6.94 -0.86 2.87
N GLY A 58 -5.75 -0.30 2.65
CA GLY A 58 -4.95 0.35 3.67
C GLY A 58 -3.99 1.39 3.08
N SER A 59 -3.55 2.35 3.89
CA SER A 59 -2.58 3.35 3.46
C SER A 59 -1.79 3.96 4.61
N PHE A 60 -0.63 4.51 4.26
CA PHE A 60 0.30 5.15 5.18
C PHE A 60 0.81 6.46 4.58
N ALA A 61 0.98 7.46 5.43
CA ALA A 61 1.51 8.76 5.06
C ALA A 61 2.59 9.20 6.04
N HIS A 62 3.58 9.95 5.52
CA HIS A 62 4.49 10.72 6.35
C HIS A 62 3.86 12.09 6.64
N GLU A 63 4.13 12.69 7.81
CA GLU A 63 3.58 14.00 8.18
C GLU A 63 3.98 15.14 7.22
N ASP A 64 5.14 15.00 6.57
CA ASP A 64 5.63 15.92 5.54
C ASP A 64 5.04 15.65 4.14
N ALA A 65 4.20 14.63 3.98
CA ALA A 65 3.60 14.29 2.70
C ALA A 65 2.17 14.86 2.58
N GLU A 66 1.87 15.42 1.42
CA GLU A 66 0.53 15.96 1.11
C GLU A 66 -0.50 14.86 0.82
N VAL A 67 -0.04 13.64 0.51
CA VAL A 67 -0.88 12.49 0.13
C VAL A 67 -0.29 11.18 0.68
N GLU A 68 -1.07 10.11 0.59
CA GLU A 68 -0.66 8.76 0.96
C GLU A 68 0.55 8.28 0.13
N CYS A 69 1.67 8.06 0.81
CA CYS A 69 2.91 7.62 0.18
C CYS A 69 2.95 6.12 -0.09
N VAL A 70 2.24 5.34 0.73
CA VAL A 70 2.18 3.88 0.65
C VAL A 70 0.74 3.43 0.65
N ILE A 71 0.37 2.61 -0.33
CA ILE A 71 -0.98 2.05 -0.49
C ILE A 71 -0.92 0.53 -0.39
N LEU A 72 -1.90 -0.08 0.28
CA LEU A 72 -2.15 -1.50 0.37
C LEU A 72 -3.46 -1.83 -0.33
N GLU A 73 -3.41 -2.83 -1.21
CA GLU A 73 -4.57 -3.42 -1.86
C GLU A 73 -4.57 -4.93 -1.68
N VAL A 74 -5.68 -5.50 -1.23
CA VAL A 74 -5.85 -6.94 -1.04
C VAL A 74 -6.84 -7.45 -2.08
N SER A 75 -6.35 -8.08 -3.13
CA SER A 75 -7.22 -8.65 -4.16
C SER A 75 -7.65 -10.06 -3.81
N HIS A 76 -8.89 -10.39 -4.17
CA HIS A 76 -9.32 -11.78 -4.36
C HIS A 76 -9.07 -12.17 -5.83
N SER A 77 -8.89 -13.46 -6.09
CA SER A 77 -8.74 -14.09 -7.42
C SER A 77 -9.65 -13.59 -8.58
N GLN A 78 -10.74 -12.87 -8.30
CA GLN A 78 -11.61 -12.27 -9.33
C GLN A 78 -11.14 -10.89 -9.80
N GLN A 79 -10.41 -10.15 -8.96
CA GLN A 79 -9.94 -8.77 -9.20
C GLN A 79 -8.46 -8.70 -9.59
N ARG A 80 -7.77 -9.84 -9.59
CA ARG A 80 -6.33 -9.94 -9.90
C ARG A 80 -5.95 -9.31 -11.26
N GLN A 81 -6.85 -9.36 -12.24
CA GLN A 81 -6.59 -8.87 -13.60
C GLN A 81 -6.60 -7.34 -13.68
N ASP A 82 -7.35 -6.67 -12.80
CA ASP A 82 -7.51 -5.21 -12.82
C ASP A 82 -6.49 -4.49 -11.92
N MET A 83 -5.79 -5.23 -11.05
CA MET A 83 -4.79 -4.69 -10.13
C MET A 83 -3.73 -3.81 -10.80
N PRO A 84 -3.09 -4.21 -11.92
CA PRO A 84 -2.10 -3.34 -12.56
C PRO A 84 -2.66 -1.98 -12.97
N PHE A 85 -3.90 -1.91 -13.47
CA PHE A 85 -4.53 -0.66 -13.87
C PHE A 85 -4.83 0.23 -12.66
N LEU A 86 -5.33 -0.36 -11.57
CA LEU A 86 -5.57 0.35 -10.32
C LEU A 86 -4.26 0.92 -9.73
N ILE A 87 -3.17 0.16 -9.85
CA ILE A 87 -1.85 0.57 -9.36
C ILE A 87 -1.27 1.71 -10.19
N ASP A 88 -1.37 1.62 -11.52
CA ASP A 88 -1.00 2.71 -12.41
C ASP A 88 -1.79 3.96 -12.08
N ASP A 89 -3.07 3.84 -11.78
CA ASP A 89 -3.90 4.98 -11.41
C ASP A 89 -3.49 5.62 -10.07
N TYR A 90 -3.12 4.82 -9.05
CA TYR A 90 -2.54 5.36 -7.82
C TYR A 90 -1.21 6.08 -8.05
N ILE A 91 -0.28 5.46 -8.79
CA ILE A 91 1.07 6.02 -8.99
C ILE A 91 1.03 7.22 -9.93
N LEU A 92 0.37 7.10 -11.08
CA LEU A 92 0.31 8.16 -12.09
C LEU A 92 -0.69 9.25 -11.71
N GLY A 93 -1.86 8.88 -11.18
CA GLY A 93 -2.89 9.83 -10.76
C GLY A 93 -2.48 10.71 -9.58
N SER A 94 -1.56 10.22 -8.74
CA SER A 94 -0.92 11.04 -7.69
C SER A 94 0.26 11.87 -8.21
N ASN A 95 0.51 11.90 -9.53
CA ASN A 95 1.72 12.48 -10.14
C ASN A 95 3.02 11.96 -9.50
N GLY A 96 3.05 10.65 -9.21
CA GLY A 96 4.17 9.98 -8.57
C GLY A 96 4.34 10.30 -7.09
N ARG A 97 3.39 10.95 -6.40
CA ARG A 97 3.48 11.19 -4.96
C ARG A 97 3.24 9.92 -4.15
N THR A 98 2.40 9.00 -4.63
CA THR A 98 2.36 7.62 -4.12
C THR A 98 3.63 6.89 -4.56
N GLN A 99 4.50 6.62 -3.59
CA GLN A 99 5.83 6.04 -3.80
C GLN A 99 5.83 4.52 -3.82
N VAL A 100 4.84 3.89 -3.16
CA VAL A 100 4.75 2.44 -3.07
C VAL A 100 3.30 2.00 -3.11
N VAL A 101 3.00 1.01 -3.95
CA VAL A 101 1.75 0.25 -3.85
C VAL A 101 2.10 -1.20 -3.55
N ILE A 102 1.42 -1.79 -2.57
CA ILE A 102 1.59 -3.17 -2.13
C ILE A 102 0.29 -3.91 -2.45
N GLY A 103 0.38 -4.92 -3.30
CA GLY A 103 -0.75 -5.76 -3.68
C GLY A 103 -0.60 -7.14 -3.06
N VAL A 104 -1.62 -7.57 -2.34
CA VAL A 104 -1.73 -8.90 -1.75
C VAL A 104 -2.83 -9.66 -2.47
N ASP A 105 -2.46 -10.60 -3.33
CA ASP A 105 -3.43 -11.49 -3.97
C ASP A 105 -3.60 -12.77 -3.16
N LEU A 106 -4.82 -13.01 -2.70
CA LEU A 106 -5.17 -14.16 -1.89
C LEU A 106 -6.03 -15.13 -2.71
N GLU A 107 -5.61 -16.40 -2.77
CA GLU A 107 -6.44 -17.45 -3.31
C GLU A 107 -7.32 -18.04 -2.21
N TYR A 108 -8.62 -17.70 -2.25
CA TYR A 108 -9.59 -18.13 -1.25
C TYR A 108 -10.30 -19.45 -1.59
N ARG A 109 -9.94 -20.11 -2.70
CA ARG A 109 -10.62 -21.36 -3.11
C ARG A 109 -10.00 -22.54 -2.38
N GLU A 110 -10.76 -23.15 -1.47
CA GLU A 110 -10.35 -24.33 -0.70
C GLU A 110 -9.77 -25.46 -1.56
N GLU A 111 -10.28 -25.59 -2.80
CA GLU A 111 -9.87 -26.62 -3.77
C GLU A 111 -8.52 -26.33 -4.48
N LYS A 112 -8.06 -25.07 -4.48
CA LYS A 112 -6.86 -24.64 -5.24
C LYS A 112 -5.63 -24.36 -4.38
N GLY A 113 -5.77 -24.39 -3.06
CA GLY A 113 -4.69 -24.18 -2.10
C GLY A 113 -4.77 -22.82 -1.39
N LYS A 114 -3.86 -22.61 -0.45
CA LYS A 114 -3.70 -21.37 0.33
C LYS A 114 -2.51 -20.56 -0.19
N GLU A 115 -2.54 -20.19 -1.46
CA GLU A 115 -1.49 -19.34 -2.03
C GLU A 115 -1.80 -17.87 -1.75
N ALA A 116 -0.76 -17.16 -1.32
CA ALA A 116 -0.78 -15.71 -1.17
C ALA A 116 0.42 -15.14 -1.93
N ARG A 117 0.17 -14.14 -2.77
CA ARG A 117 1.23 -13.43 -3.49
C ARG A 117 1.26 -11.98 -3.05
N VAL A 118 2.42 -11.54 -2.58
CA VAL A 118 2.71 -10.13 -2.35
C VAL A 118 3.49 -9.60 -3.53
N THR A 119 3.02 -8.50 -4.11
CA THR A 119 3.70 -7.77 -5.18
C THR A 119 3.86 -6.31 -4.75
N VAL A 120 5.00 -5.71 -5.06
CA VAL A 120 5.32 -4.34 -4.69
C VAL A 120 5.66 -3.56 -5.95
N TRP A 121 5.00 -2.42 -6.13
CA TRP A 121 5.24 -1.49 -7.22
C TRP A 121 5.84 -0.21 -6.69
N ARG A 122 6.82 0.31 -7.42
CA ARG A 122 7.52 1.56 -7.12
C ARG A 122 7.75 2.33 -8.42
N PRO A 123 7.48 3.63 -8.48
CA PRO A 123 7.83 4.44 -9.63
C PRO A 123 9.35 4.44 -9.81
N ARG A 124 9.78 4.50 -11.06
CA ARG A 124 11.17 4.75 -11.43
C ARG A 124 11.24 6.04 -12.22
N TYR A 125 11.96 7.01 -11.69
CA TYR A 125 12.20 8.27 -12.36
C TYR A 125 13.39 8.12 -13.30
N ILE A 126 13.23 8.61 -14.52
CA ILE A 126 14.32 8.73 -15.50
C ILE A 126 14.48 10.23 -15.72
N GLU A 127 15.66 10.75 -15.40
CA GLU A 127 16.01 12.13 -15.74
C GLU A 127 16.28 12.16 -17.25
N GLU A 128 15.53 12.98 -17.99
CA GLU A 128 15.90 13.34 -19.36
C GLU A 128 16.90 14.50 -19.28
N ASP A 129 18.11 14.28 -19.80
CA ASP A 129 19.06 15.36 -20.02
C ASP A 129 18.41 16.39 -20.96
N GLY A 130 18.13 17.58 -20.43
CA GLY A 130 17.53 18.70 -21.17
C GLY A 130 18.47 19.37 -22.17
#